data_AF-A0A9Q0I9Z9-F1
#
_entry.id   AF-A0A9Q0I9Z9-F1
#
_cell.length_a   1.000
_cell.length_b   1.000
_cell.length_c   1.000
_cell.angle_alpha   90.00
_cell.angle_beta   90.00
_cell.angle_gamma   90.00
#
_symmetry.space_group_name_H-M   'P 1'
#
loop_
_entity.id
_entity.type
_entity.pdbx_description
1 polymer ?
#
loop_
_entity_poly.entity_id
_entity_poly.type
_entity_poly.pdbx_seq_one_letter_code
_entity_poly.pdbx_strand_id
1 'polypeptide(L)'
;MVGSVNGLVGLCKADNTFPEFWNFHCIIHREQLVSKSLNLDHVMKPVMEIVNYTRTHALNHRQFKNLMAELDQGFPGDLPLHCTVRWLSKGKGLSRFSELLDAVKLFMEEKDKDYPELSDPKWIMDLEFLVDMLCHLDRLNLALQG
;
A
#
# COMPACT_ATOMS: atom_id res chain seq x y z
N MET A 1 -12.06 -8.45 18.29
CA MET A 1 -10.74 -9.10 18.51
C MET A 1 -10.99 -10.56 18.87
N VAL A 2 -10.55 -11.51 18.03
CA VAL A 2 -10.85 -12.94 18.14
C VAL A 2 -9.62 -13.69 18.68
N GLY A 3 -9.07 -13.22 19.80
CA GLY A 3 -8.06 -13.98 20.54
C GLY A 3 -8.68 -15.27 21.09
N SER A 4 -8.01 -16.40 20.93
CA SER A 4 -8.45 -17.70 21.46
C SER A 4 -8.49 -17.75 22.98
N VAL A 5 -7.77 -16.84 23.64
CA VAL A 5 -7.66 -16.75 25.10
C VAL A 5 -8.32 -15.46 25.61
N ASN A 6 -7.84 -14.29 25.17
CA ASN A 6 -8.29 -12.99 25.68
C ASN A 6 -9.18 -12.20 24.70
N GLY A 7 -9.67 -12.84 23.63
CA GLY A 7 -10.60 -12.21 22.70
C GLY A 7 -12.05 -12.42 23.13
N LEU A 8 -12.96 -11.57 22.63
CA LEU A 8 -14.40 -11.69 22.90
C LEU A 8 -14.91 -13.12 22.66
N VAL A 9 -14.53 -13.73 21.54
CA VAL A 9 -14.93 -15.11 21.22
C VAL A 9 -14.35 -16.12 22.21
N GLY A 10 -13.10 -15.94 22.64
CA GLY A 10 -12.48 -16.81 23.65
C GLY A 10 -13.18 -16.69 25.01
N LEU A 11 -13.49 -15.46 25.43
CA LEU A 11 -14.21 -15.18 26.68
C LEU A 11 -15.63 -15.75 26.66
N CYS A 12 -16.38 -15.55 25.58
CA CYS A 12 -17.72 -16.12 25.43
C CYS A 12 -17.71 -17.66 25.40
N LYS A 13 -16.68 -18.29 24.82
CA LYS A 13 -16.55 -19.76 24.83
C LYS A 13 -16.12 -20.34 26.18
N ALA A 14 -15.45 -19.55 27.02
CA ALA A 14 -15.01 -19.97 28.36
C ALA A 14 -16.11 -19.80 29.42
N ASP A 15 -17.17 -19.04 29.12
CA ASP A 15 -18.30 -18.81 30.00
C ASP A 15 -19.41 -19.84 29.73
N ASN A 16 -19.64 -20.74 30.69
CA ASN A 16 -20.65 -21.79 30.61
C ASN A 16 -22.10 -21.25 30.61
N THR A 17 -22.30 -19.96 30.91
CA THR A 17 -23.62 -19.31 30.85
C THR A 17 -23.92 -18.72 29.48
N PHE A 18 -22.90 -18.60 28.61
CA PHE A 18 -23.05 -18.08 27.28
C PHE A 18 -23.56 -19.18 26.33
N PRO A 19 -24.60 -18.93 25.52
CA PRO A 19 -25.15 -19.93 24.61
C PRO A 19 -24.15 -20.29 23.52
N GLU A 20 -24.26 -21.51 22.96
CA GLU A 20 -23.49 -21.88 21.78
C GLU A 20 -23.78 -20.92 20.62
N PHE A 21 -22.72 -20.52 19.92
CA PHE A 21 -22.81 -19.59 18.81
C PHE A 21 -21.80 -19.94 17.72
N TRP A 22 -22.16 -19.56 16.49
CA TRP A 22 -21.28 -19.67 15.35
C TRP A 22 -20.36 -18.45 15.30
N ASN A 23 -19.06 -18.69 15.16
CA ASN A 23 -18.09 -17.63 14.96
C ASN A 23 -17.43 -17.78 13.60
N PHE A 24 -17.53 -16.73 12.78
CA PHE A 24 -16.86 -16.68 11.48
C PHE A 24 -15.72 -15.67 11.52
N HIS A 25 -14.64 -15.97 10.81
CA HIS A 25 -13.61 -14.97 10.56
C HIS A 25 -14.04 -14.15 9.35
N CYS A 26 -14.04 -12.82 9.48
CA CYS A 26 -14.17 -11.96 8.31
C CYS A 26 -12.96 -12.19 7.39
N ILE A 27 -13.22 -12.51 6.13
CA ILE A 27 -12.17 -12.75 5.12
C ILE A 27 -11.26 -11.52 4.95
N ILE A 28 -11.82 -10.31 5.03
CA ILE A 28 -11.08 -9.04 5.01
C ILE A 28 -10.06 -8.97 6.16
N HIS A 29 -10.42 -9.49 7.34
CA HIS A 29 -9.50 -9.55 8.47
C HIS A 29 -8.36 -10.56 8.23
N ARG A 30 -8.64 -11.68 7.55
CA ARG A 30 -7.63 -12.68 7.20
C ARG A 30 -6.65 -12.16 6.15
N GLU A 31 -7.13 -11.45 5.13
CA GLU A 31 -6.29 -10.78 4.13
C GLU A 31 -5.30 -9.79 4.77
N GLN A 32 -5.79 -8.96 5.69
CA GLN A 32 -4.95 -8.03 6.44
C GLN A 32 -3.90 -8.74 7.32
N LEU A 33 -4.12 -9.98 7.74
CA LEU A 33 -3.10 -10.78 8.44
C LEU A 33 -2.08 -11.37 7.45
N VAL A 34 -2.53 -11.90 6.32
CA VAL A 34 -1.66 -12.45 5.26
C VAL A 34 -0.73 -11.36 4.71
N SER A 35 -1.19 -10.11 4.60
CA SER A 35 -0.33 -9.00 4.21
C SER A 35 0.91 -8.79 5.08
N LYS A 36 0.87 -9.21 6.36
CA LYS A 36 2.02 -9.13 7.27
C LYS A 36 3.02 -10.26 7.04
N SER A 37 2.60 -11.33 6.36
CA SER A 37 3.42 -12.49 6.02
C SER A 37 4.00 -12.40 4.61
N LEU A 38 3.38 -11.61 3.72
CA LEU A 38 3.94 -11.24 2.43
C LEU A 38 5.14 -10.31 2.67
N ASN A 39 6.34 -10.87 2.79
CA ASN A 39 7.59 -10.14 2.98
C ASN A 39 7.93 -9.33 1.71
N LEU A 40 7.38 -8.13 1.62
CA LEU A 40 7.52 -7.22 0.48
C LEU A 40 8.14 -5.88 0.90
N ASP A 41 8.87 -5.92 2.01
CA ASP A 41 9.57 -4.76 2.56
C ASP A 41 10.57 -4.16 1.59
N HIS A 42 11.15 -4.98 0.70
CA HIS A 42 12.11 -4.52 -0.31
C HIS A 42 11.50 -3.61 -1.36
N VAL A 43 10.20 -3.76 -1.66
CA VAL A 43 9.46 -2.81 -2.52
C VAL A 43 8.87 -1.69 -1.69
N MET A 44 8.23 -2.03 -0.57
CA MET A 44 7.49 -1.05 0.23
C MET A 44 8.38 0.03 0.83
N LYS A 45 9.58 -0.30 1.33
CA LYS A 45 10.46 0.68 1.99
C LYS A 45 10.93 1.78 1.03
N PRO A 46 11.55 1.46 -0.13
CA PRO A 46 11.94 2.50 -1.09
C PRO A 46 10.76 3.37 -1.53
N VAL A 47 9.61 2.76 -1.86
CA VAL A 47 8.41 3.49 -2.26
C VAL A 47 7.98 4.48 -1.17
N MET A 48 7.91 4.03 0.09
CA MET A 48 7.52 4.90 1.22
C MET A 48 8.51 6.04 1.44
N GLU A 49 9.81 5.79 1.34
CA GLU A 49 10.85 6.80 1.50
C GLU A 49 10.74 7.88 0.41
N ILE A 50 10.61 7.46 -0.85
CA ILE A 50 10.48 8.36 -2.00
C ILE A 50 9.20 9.20 -1.89
N VAL A 51 8.07 8.56 -1.57
CA VAL A 51 6.79 9.26 -1.38
C VAL A 51 6.91 10.27 -0.23
N ASN A 52 7.46 9.88 0.91
CA ASN A 52 7.65 10.78 2.04
C ASN A 52 8.56 11.96 1.69
N TYR A 53 9.68 11.72 1.02
CA TYR A 53 10.60 12.77 0.60
C TYR A 53 9.92 13.78 -0.34
N THR A 54 9.11 13.27 -1.27
CA THR A 54 8.39 14.09 -2.25
C THR A 54 7.25 14.87 -1.60
N ARG A 55 6.50 14.24 -0.69
CA ARG A 55 5.22 14.77 -0.17
C ARG A 55 5.32 15.53 1.14
N THR A 56 6.34 15.28 1.96
CA THR A 56 6.47 15.92 3.28
C THR A 56 6.94 17.37 3.18
N HIS A 57 7.75 17.68 2.16
CA HIS A 57 8.26 19.02 1.93
C HIS A 57 7.46 19.73 0.82
N ALA A 58 6.78 20.83 1.17
CA ALA A 58 5.93 21.59 0.23
C ALA A 58 6.68 22.03 -1.03
N LEU A 59 7.98 22.37 -0.91
CA LEU A 59 8.81 22.71 -2.07
C LEU A 59 9.02 21.53 -3.00
N ASN A 60 9.41 20.36 -2.46
CA ASN A 60 9.59 19.14 -3.25
C ASN A 60 8.29 18.75 -3.94
N HIS A 61 7.18 18.81 -3.22
CA HIS A 61 5.88 18.47 -3.77
C HIS A 61 5.50 19.39 -4.93
N ARG A 62 5.69 20.70 -4.79
CA ARG A 62 5.45 21.67 -5.87
C ARG A 62 6.36 21.42 -7.08
N GLN A 63 7.64 21.14 -6.85
CA GLN A 63 8.59 20.88 -7.94
C GLN A 63 8.24 19.60 -8.69
N PHE A 64 7.89 18.53 -7.97
CA PHE A 64 7.39 17.30 -8.58
C PHE A 64 6.14 17.55 -9.44
N LYS A 65 5.18 18.34 -8.95
CA LYS A 65 3.99 18.72 -9.73
C LYS A 65 4.31 19.53 -10.98
N ASN A 66 5.32 20.40 -10.93
CA ASN A 66 5.76 21.15 -12.10
C ASN A 66 6.42 20.23 -13.14
N LEU A 67 7.32 19.35 -12.70
CA LEU A 67 7.94 18.33 -13.58
C LEU A 67 6.87 17.48 -14.26
N MET A 68 5.88 17.00 -13.50
CA MET A 68 4.73 16.26 -14.03
C MET A 68 3.94 17.02 -15.11
N ALA A 69 3.79 18.33 -14.95
CA ALA A 69 3.09 19.17 -15.93
C ALA A 69 3.95 19.42 -17.19
N GLU A 70 5.27 19.51 -17.05
CA GLU A 70 6.22 19.69 -18.15
C GLU A 70 6.37 18.45 -19.02
N LEU A 71 6.33 17.26 -18.40
CA LEU A 71 6.41 15.98 -19.11
C LEU A 71 5.14 15.64 -19.92
N ASP A 72 4.15 16.55 -19.95
CA ASP A 72 2.85 16.44 -20.62
C ASP A 72 2.17 15.08 -20.41
N GLN A 73 2.43 14.44 -19.27
CA GLN A 73 2.00 13.06 -19.06
C GLN A 73 0.48 12.94 -18.87
N GLY A 74 -0.28 14.04 -18.91
CA GLY A 74 -1.74 14.06 -18.82
C GLY A 74 -2.31 13.44 -17.54
N PHE A 75 -1.45 13.02 -16.59
CA PHE A 75 -1.85 12.24 -15.43
C PHE A 75 -2.57 13.14 -14.41
N PRO A 76 -3.86 12.93 -14.15
CA PRO A 76 -4.70 13.88 -13.40
C PRO A 76 -4.51 13.82 -11.88
N GLY A 77 -3.35 13.40 -11.38
CA GLY A 77 -3.19 13.06 -9.97
C GLY A 77 -1.75 13.06 -9.47
N ASP A 78 -1.60 12.77 -8.20
CA ASP A 78 -0.44 13.12 -7.39
C ASP A 78 -0.04 11.91 -6.52
N LEU A 79 1.18 11.86 -6.00
CA LEU A 79 1.59 10.79 -5.09
C LEU A 79 0.82 10.92 -3.76
N PRO A 80 0.08 9.90 -3.30
CA PRO A 80 -0.62 10.00 -2.03
C PRO A 80 0.38 9.94 -0.87
N LEU A 81 0.34 10.89 0.06
CA LEU A 81 1.22 10.90 1.25
C LEU A 81 0.97 9.67 2.14
N HIS A 82 -0.28 9.24 2.28
CA HIS A 82 -0.67 8.15 3.19
C HIS A 82 -0.85 6.83 2.45
N CYS A 83 0.27 6.17 2.11
CA CYS A 83 0.24 4.81 1.60
C CYS A 83 0.12 3.75 2.72
N THR A 84 0.26 4.11 4.01
CA THR A 84 0.64 3.15 5.07
C THR A 84 -0.47 2.67 6.00
N VAL A 85 -1.63 3.33 6.04
CA VAL A 85 -2.57 3.16 7.17
C VAL A 85 -3.44 1.89 7.04
N ARG A 86 -3.81 1.48 5.82
CA ARG A 86 -4.56 0.24 5.56
C ARG A 86 -3.99 -0.48 4.34
N TRP A 87 -4.08 -1.82 4.32
CA TRP A 87 -3.67 -2.62 3.17
C TRP A 87 -4.34 -2.16 1.86
N LEU A 88 -5.61 -1.78 1.92
CA LEU A 88 -6.34 -1.24 0.77
C LEU A 88 -5.79 0.11 0.28
N SER A 89 -5.37 0.99 1.19
CA SER A 89 -4.74 2.26 0.79
C SER A 89 -3.32 2.06 0.23
N LYS A 90 -2.63 0.96 0.60
CA LYS A 90 -1.33 0.59 0.01
C LYS A 90 -1.47 0.30 -1.47
N GLY A 91 -2.51 -0.43 -1.88
CA GLY A 91 -2.77 -0.75 -3.29
C GLY A 91 -2.88 0.49 -4.18
N LYS A 92 -3.75 1.43 -3.81
CA LYS A 92 -3.92 2.69 -4.55
C LYS A 92 -2.66 3.54 -4.58
N GLY A 93 -1.92 3.58 -3.47
CA GLY A 93 -0.66 4.30 -3.39
C GLY A 93 0.42 3.71 -4.29
N LEU A 94 0.55 2.39 -4.32
CA LEU A 94 1.51 1.69 -5.18
C LEU A 94 1.15 1.78 -6.66
N SER A 95 -0.14 1.61 -7.01
CA SER A 95 -0.61 1.78 -8.39
C SER A 95 -0.24 3.17 -8.90
N ARG A 96 -0.48 4.20 -8.07
CA ARG A 96 -0.14 5.57 -8.43
C ARG A 96 1.37 5.81 -8.52
N PHE A 97 2.16 5.15 -7.68
CA PHE A 97 3.61 5.23 -7.75
C PHE A 97 4.14 4.59 -9.03
N SER A 98 3.63 3.41 -9.41
CA SER A 98 3.96 2.72 -10.67
C SER A 98 3.60 3.57 -11.90
N GLU A 99 2.39 4.14 -11.94
CA GLU A 99 1.97 5.04 -13.03
C GLU A 99 2.89 6.25 -13.20
N LEU A 100 3.50 6.73 -12.11
CA LEU A 100 4.36 7.90 -12.09
C LEU A 100 5.85 7.54 -12.03
N LEU A 101 6.22 6.27 -12.26
CA LEU A 101 7.58 5.77 -12.03
C LEU A 101 8.64 6.56 -12.82
N ASP A 102 8.36 6.92 -14.06
CA ASP A 102 9.30 7.69 -14.89
C ASP A 102 9.50 9.12 -14.39
N ALA A 103 8.42 9.79 -13.96
CA ALA A 103 8.53 11.11 -13.35
C ALA A 103 9.23 11.05 -12.00
N VAL A 104 9.02 9.98 -11.23
CA VAL A 104 9.72 9.73 -9.96
C VAL A 104 11.22 9.55 -10.20
N LYS A 105 11.62 8.76 -11.20
CA LYS A 105 13.03 8.57 -11.58
C LYS A 105 13.71 9.89 -11.89
N LEU A 106 13.13 10.68 -12.80
CA LEU A 106 13.65 11.99 -13.19
C LEU A 106 13.73 12.94 -11.98
N PHE A 107 12.70 12.95 -11.14
CA PHE A 107 12.69 13.81 -9.96
C PHE A 107 13.75 13.41 -8.93
N MET A 108 14.00 12.13 -8.71
CA MET A 108 15.07 11.68 -7.81
C MET A 108 16.46 12.03 -8.37
N GLU A 109 16.64 11.89 -9.69
CA GLU A 109 17.88 12.30 -10.38
C GLU A 109 18.15 13.81 -10.25
N GLU A 110 17.14 14.66 -10.49
CA GLU A 110 17.22 16.12 -10.29
C GLU A 110 17.56 16.51 -8.83
N LYS A 111 17.20 15.64 -7.88
CA LYS A 111 17.44 15.85 -6.44
C LYS A 111 18.74 15.23 -5.94
N ASP A 112 19.54 14.64 -6.83
CA ASP A 112 20.77 13.92 -6.48
C ASP A 112 20.50 12.85 -5.40
N LYS A 113 19.37 12.14 -5.57
CA LYS A 113 18.91 11.06 -4.69
C LYS A 113 19.04 9.72 -5.42
N ASP A 114 19.96 8.90 -4.94
CA ASP A 114 20.19 7.57 -5.50
C ASP A 114 19.21 6.55 -4.92
N TYR A 115 18.50 5.87 -5.82
CA TYR A 115 17.61 4.74 -5.54
C TYR A 115 17.85 3.67 -6.61
N PRO A 116 18.82 2.75 -6.42
CA PRO A 116 19.18 1.75 -7.42
C PRO A 116 18.00 0.85 -7.81
N GLU A 117 17.03 0.68 -6.91
CA GLU A 117 15.79 -0.05 -7.12
C GLU A 117 14.99 0.48 -8.33
N LEU A 118 15.00 1.79 -8.55
CA LEU A 118 14.24 2.39 -9.66
C LEU A 118 14.79 1.96 -11.02
N SER A 119 16.07 1.58 -11.10
CA SER A 119 16.73 1.13 -12.32
C SER A 119 16.86 -0.39 -12.43
N ASP A 120 16.52 -1.14 -11.38
CA ASP A 120 16.56 -2.60 -11.37
C ASP A 120 15.29 -3.19 -12.01
N PRO A 121 15.38 -3.86 -13.17
CA PRO A 121 14.23 -4.48 -13.81
C PRO A 121 13.52 -5.50 -12.93
N LYS A 122 14.26 -6.20 -12.06
CA LYS A 122 13.68 -7.18 -11.14
C LYS A 122 12.83 -6.50 -10.08
N TRP A 123 13.32 -5.41 -9.50
CA TRP A 123 12.56 -4.64 -8.54
C TRP A 123 11.31 -4.02 -9.16
N ILE A 124 11.40 -3.51 -10.40
CA ILE A 124 10.23 -2.99 -11.12
C ILE A 124 9.19 -4.10 -11.35
N MET A 125 9.62 -5.31 -11.73
CA MET A 125 8.68 -6.44 -11.86
C MET A 125 8.00 -6.79 -10.53
N ASP A 126 8.75 -6.78 -9.41
CA ASP A 126 8.18 -7.02 -8.08
C ASP A 126 7.19 -5.92 -7.67
N LEU A 127 7.44 -4.66 -8.04
CA LEU A 127 6.52 -3.54 -7.86
C LEU A 127 5.22 -3.76 -8.65
N GLU A 128 5.31 -4.03 -9.95
CA GLU A 128 4.13 -4.26 -10.80
C GLU A 128 3.31 -5.46 -10.32
N PHE A 129 3.98 -6.58 -9.99
CA PHE A 129 3.30 -7.75 -9.44
C PHE A 129 2.54 -7.42 -8.15
N LEU A 130 3.13 -6.60 -7.28
CA LEU A 130 2.50 -6.18 -6.05
C LEU A 130 1.30 -5.25 -6.32
N VAL A 131 1.41 -4.33 -7.27
CA VAL A 131 0.30 -3.48 -7.72
C VAL A 131 -0.87 -4.35 -8.20
N ASP A 132 -0.62 -5.32 -9.07
CA ASP A 132 -1.64 -6.22 -9.60
C ASP A 132 -2.33 -7.02 -8.49
N MET A 133 -1.55 -7.66 -7.62
CA MET A 133 -2.10 -8.42 -6.48
C MET A 133 -2.98 -7.55 -5.58
N LEU A 134 -2.52 -6.33 -5.26
CA LEU A 134 -3.28 -5.42 -4.40
C LEU A 134 -4.55 -4.91 -5.06
N CYS A 135 -4.52 -4.66 -6.37
CA CYS A 135 -5.70 -4.30 -7.15
C CYS A 135 -6.76 -5.42 -7.12
N HIS A 136 -6.34 -6.68 -7.25
CA HIS A 136 -7.25 -7.82 -7.12
C HIS A 136 -7.86 -7.92 -5.71
N LEU A 137 -7.06 -7.71 -4.67
CA LEU A 137 -7.54 -7.72 -3.29
C LEU A 137 -8.48 -6.55 -2.99
N ASP A 138 -8.22 -5.35 -3.51
CA ASP A 138 -9.12 -4.19 -3.34
C ASP A 138 -10.50 -4.46 -3.99
N ARG A 139 -10.51 -5.04 -5.20
CA ARG A 139 -11.75 -5.45 -5.89
C ARG A 139 -12.53 -6.50 -5.11
N LEU A 140 -11.82 -7.53 -4.61
CA LEU A 140 -12.44 -8.58 -3.78
C LEU A 140 -13.04 -7.97 -2.51
N ASN A 141 -12.28 -7.14 -1.81
CA ASN A 141 -12.73 -6.49 -0.60
C ASN A 141 -13.97 -5.59 -0.85
N LEU A 142 -14.00 -4.83 -1.95
CA LEU A 142 -15.17 -4.02 -2.31
C LEU A 142 -16.40 -4.90 -2.58
N ALA A 143 -16.23 -6.01 -3.31
CA ALA A 143 -17.33 -6.94 -3.59
C ALA A 143 -17.89 -7.61 -2.32
N LEU A 144 -17.05 -7.80 -1.30
CA LEU A 144 -17.44 -8.40 -0.02
C LEU A 144 -18.13 -7.42 0.94
N GLN A 145 -17.98 -6.11 0.74
CA GLN A 145 -18.57 -5.09 1.60
C GLN A 145 -20.05 -4.80 1.28
N GLY A 146 -20.55 -5.29 0.14
CA GLY A 146 -21.94 -5.09 -0.32
C GLY A 146 -22.11 -3.83 -1.12
#